data_AF-A0A481RKG4-F1
#
_entry.id   AF-A0A481RKG4-F1
#
_cell.length_a   1.000
_cell.length_b   1.000
_cell.length_c   1.000
_cell.angle_alpha   90.00
_cell.angle_beta   90.00
_cell.angle_gamma   90.00
#
_symmetry.space_group_name_H-M   'P 1'
#
loop_
_entity.id
_entity.type
_entity.pdbx_description
1 polymer ?
#
loop_
_entity_poly.entity_id
_entity_poly.type
_entity_poly.pdbx_seq_one_letter_code
_entity_poly.pdbx_strand_id
1 'polypeptide(L)'
;MMVYEYLNRSTDPAATTTSENRSSWVDSSVYVDDYGNKLVDRLLAAERHPGETFEAVLHPSPETIIPAFIADVAVRYDDIVGFAAPSSQLYDDLFYAMYAAMTEIGAVLTTKYPRHKVRSRLSTMDPLVIDSTPGAETDGGVDVATTDAGPVRCGDLTSLGVAAERATTQLATGDRTGTFAIATLTQLLAHHDPTALDRFLHELVGQWRNQDVGGLIHLPPASDIDGSSWFGSAHFDYVVEMRTGDGQIEARVCGKRDVAPTWQVVGSAPCSDSEASAQAVERQPPGIVDEDGGESTPK
;
A
#
# COMPACT_ATOMS: atom_id res chain seq x y z
N MET A 1 -19.46 21.88 29.18
CA MET A 1 -18.13 21.75 29.82
C MET A 1 -18.27 20.73 30.94
N MET A 2 -17.88 19.49 30.70
CA MET A 2 -17.87 18.40 31.68
C MET A 2 -16.61 17.58 31.42
N VAL A 3 -15.72 17.62 32.40
CA VAL A 3 -14.48 16.87 32.52
C VAL A 3 -14.82 15.50 33.09
N TYR A 4 -14.24 14.43 32.54
CA TYR A 4 -14.11 13.15 33.24
C TYR A 4 -12.68 12.62 33.04
N GLU A 5 -11.83 12.96 34.00
CA GLU A 5 -10.62 12.20 34.35
C GLU A 5 -10.99 11.05 35.31
N TYR A 6 -10.03 10.12 35.47
CA TYR A 6 -9.95 8.95 36.36
C TYR A 6 -10.42 7.62 35.71
N LEU A 7 -9.64 6.54 35.58
CA LEU A 7 -8.45 6.09 36.32
C LEU A 7 -7.51 5.24 35.46
N ASN A 8 -6.23 5.57 35.52
CA ASN A 8 -5.13 4.65 35.28
C ASN A 8 -4.99 3.74 36.52
N ARG A 9 -5.13 2.41 36.36
CA ARG A 9 -4.69 1.45 37.38
C ARG A 9 -4.07 0.24 36.69
N SER A 10 -2.76 0.30 36.57
CA SER A 10 -1.85 -0.81 36.35
C SER A 10 -2.19 -2.00 37.24
N THR A 11 -2.43 -3.16 36.64
CA THR A 11 -2.08 -4.46 37.23
C THR A 11 -1.91 -5.46 36.09
N ASP A 12 -0.67 -5.65 35.65
CA ASP A 12 -0.28 -6.91 35.04
C ASP A 12 -0.07 -7.91 36.21
N PRO A 13 -0.62 -9.13 36.11
CA PRO A 13 0.32 -10.21 35.85
C PRO A 13 -0.25 -11.28 34.90
N ALA A 14 0.52 -11.60 33.87
CA ALA A 14 0.67 -12.94 33.29
C ALA A 14 -0.66 -13.65 32.95
N ALA A 15 -1.30 -13.26 31.85
CA ALA A 15 -2.32 -14.06 31.19
C ALA A 15 -1.71 -14.78 29.98
N THR A 16 -1.45 -16.07 30.18
CA THR A 16 -1.19 -17.07 29.14
C THR A 16 -2.21 -16.89 28.00
N THR A 17 -1.77 -16.48 26.82
CA THR A 17 -2.61 -16.32 25.63
C THR A 17 -2.99 -17.69 25.07
N THR A 18 -4.02 -18.31 25.66
CA THR A 18 -4.75 -19.40 25.03
C THR A 18 -5.77 -18.80 24.06
N SER A 19 -5.47 -18.93 22.77
CA SER A 19 -6.30 -19.15 21.56
C SER A 19 -7.84 -18.94 21.51
N GLU A 20 -8.57 -18.59 22.56
CA GLU A 20 -10.04 -18.78 22.60
C GLU A 20 -10.88 -17.51 22.86
N ASN A 21 -10.33 -16.30 22.75
CA ASN A 21 -11.12 -15.08 23.02
C ASN A 21 -11.08 -14.03 21.89
N ARG A 22 -11.27 -14.46 20.64
CA ARG A 22 -11.55 -13.57 19.50
C ARG A 22 -13.04 -13.19 19.39
N SER A 23 -13.91 -13.84 20.15
CA SER A 23 -15.37 -13.69 20.05
C SER A 23 -15.93 -12.45 20.75
N SER A 24 -15.14 -11.74 21.57
CA SER A 24 -15.62 -10.60 22.36
C SER A 24 -15.59 -9.26 21.61
N TRP A 25 -15.05 -9.23 20.39
CA TRP A 25 -14.90 -8.01 19.58
C TRP A 25 -15.96 -7.86 18.48
N VAL A 26 -16.88 -8.83 18.37
CA VAL A 26 -17.91 -8.87 17.33
C VAL A 26 -19.27 -8.73 17.98
N ASP A 27 -20.04 -7.72 17.57
CA ASP A 27 -21.43 -7.55 17.96
C ASP A 27 -22.22 -8.84 17.63
N SER A 28 -23.04 -9.31 18.58
CA SER A 28 -23.76 -10.59 18.49
C SER A 28 -24.75 -10.68 17.32
N SER A 29 -24.97 -9.57 16.61
CA SER A 29 -25.78 -9.49 15.39
C SER A 29 -25.04 -9.81 14.08
N VAL A 30 -23.71 -9.95 14.12
CA VAL A 30 -22.89 -10.23 12.93
C VAL A 30 -22.61 -11.73 12.82
N TYR A 31 -23.32 -12.39 11.91
CA TYR A 31 -23.06 -13.79 11.54
C TYR A 31 -22.01 -13.83 10.43
N VAL A 32 -20.80 -14.26 10.77
CA VAL A 32 -19.75 -14.54 9.78
C VAL A 32 -19.83 -16.02 9.44
N ASP A 33 -20.22 -16.33 8.20
CA ASP A 33 -20.23 -17.71 7.71
C ASP A 33 -18.81 -18.25 7.48
N ASP A 34 -18.70 -19.55 7.17
CA ASP A 34 -17.41 -20.22 6.96
C ASP A 34 -16.61 -19.62 5.78
N TYR A 35 -17.30 -18.97 4.84
CA TYR A 35 -16.69 -18.22 3.75
C TYR A 35 -16.09 -16.89 4.24
N GLY A 36 -16.83 -16.15 5.06
CA GLY A 36 -16.38 -14.92 5.70
C GLY A 36 -15.16 -15.14 6.59
N ASN A 37 -15.10 -16.23 7.36
CA ASN A 37 -13.92 -16.54 8.17
C ASN A 37 -12.68 -16.82 7.32
N LYS A 38 -12.82 -17.62 6.25
CA LYS A 38 -11.73 -17.88 5.29
C LYS A 38 -11.31 -16.65 4.50
N LEU A 39 -12.23 -15.71 4.26
CA LEU A 39 -11.92 -14.43 3.63
C LEU A 39 -11.13 -13.54 4.59
N VAL A 40 -11.57 -13.40 5.84
CA VAL A 40 -10.86 -12.62 6.88
C VAL A 40 -9.44 -13.16 7.09
N ASP A 41 -9.27 -14.49 7.18
CA ASP A 41 -7.94 -15.09 7.33
C ASP A 41 -7.03 -14.82 6.12
N ARG A 42 -7.58 -14.82 4.90
CA ARG A 42 -6.83 -14.47 3.68
C ARG A 42 -6.47 -12.99 3.61
N LEU A 43 -7.39 -12.10 4.00
CA LEU A 43 -7.13 -10.66 4.08
C LEU A 43 -6.07 -10.35 5.14
N LEU A 44 -6.17 -10.95 6.32
CA LEU A 44 -5.16 -10.80 7.37
C LEU A 44 -3.81 -11.41 6.96
N ALA A 45 -3.78 -12.52 6.22
CA ALA A 45 -2.55 -13.08 5.67
C ALA A 45 -1.92 -12.15 4.62
N ALA A 46 -2.74 -11.52 3.79
CA ALA A 46 -2.29 -10.54 2.80
C ALA A 46 -1.79 -9.23 3.45
N GLU A 47 -2.32 -8.86 4.62
CA GLU A 47 -1.93 -7.68 5.39
C GLU A 47 -0.81 -7.96 6.42
N ARG A 48 -0.44 -9.23 6.65
CA ARG A 48 0.63 -9.63 7.57
C ARG A 48 2.01 -9.26 7.01
N HIS A 49 2.38 -7.99 7.13
CA HIS A 49 3.76 -7.54 7.17
C HIS A 49 3.98 -6.78 8.49
N PRO A 50 4.31 -7.51 9.57
CA PRO A 50 4.59 -6.92 10.86
C PRO A 50 5.98 -6.27 10.80
N GLY A 51 6.04 -4.95 10.56
CA GLY A 51 7.31 -4.23 10.56
C GLY A 51 7.20 -2.71 10.51
N GLU A 52 6.15 -2.15 9.91
CA GLU A 52 6.02 -0.69 9.78
C GLU A 52 5.07 -0.16 10.84
N THR A 53 5.59 -0.07 12.07
CA THR A 53 4.93 0.61 13.17
C THR A 53 4.96 2.11 12.88
N PHE A 54 3.76 2.68 12.70
CA PHE A 54 3.34 4.08 12.93
C PHE A 54 4.45 5.17 12.88
N GLU A 55 4.33 6.05 11.87
CA GLU A 55 5.14 7.26 11.62
C GLU A 55 6.52 7.09 10.95
N ALA A 56 6.60 6.33 9.85
CA ALA A 56 7.70 6.53 8.90
C ALA A 56 7.50 7.85 8.13
N VAL A 57 7.99 8.97 8.68
CA VAL A 57 8.11 10.23 7.93
C VAL A 57 9.16 10.01 6.85
N LEU A 58 8.75 9.81 5.60
CA LEU A 58 9.70 9.66 4.51
C LEU A 58 10.47 10.95 4.26
N HIS A 59 11.77 10.80 4.05
CA HIS A 59 12.64 11.88 3.63
C HIS A 59 13.31 11.53 2.29
N PRO A 60 12.96 12.23 1.19
CA PRO A 60 11.84 13.20 1.06
C PRO A 60 10.45 12.53 1.02
N SER A 61 9.36 13.29 0.97
CA SER A 61 7.99 12.74 0.97
C SER A 61 7.70 11.91 -0.31
N PRO A 62 6.71 10.99 -0.30
CA PRO A 62 6.31 10.24 -1.51
C PRO A 62 6.06 11.15 -2.73
N GLU A 63 5.39 12.27 -2.53
CA GLU A 63 5.07 13.27 -3.55
C GLU A 63 6.32 13.93 -4.16
N THR A 64 7.47 13.87 -3.48
CA THR A 64 8.75 14.37 -3.97
C THR A 64 9.60 13.26 -4.60
N ILE A 65 9.66 12.09 -3.94
CA ILE A 65 10.45 10.93 -4.40
C ILE A 65 9.94 10.44 -5.75
N ILE A 66 8.63 10.25 -5.86
CA ILE A 66 8.05 9.51 -6.97
C ILE A 66 8.15 10.24 -8.31
N PRO A 67 7.86 11.56 -8.43
CA PRO A 67 8.05 12.27 -9.69
C PRO A 67 9.50 12.20 -10.21
N ALA A 68 10.49 12.27 -9.31
CA ALA A 68 11.89 12.14 -9.68
C ALA A 68 12.21 10.73 -10.20
N PHE A 69 11.70 9.70 -9.53
CA PHE A 69 11.85 8.30 -9.96
C PHE A 69 11.17 8.03 -11.32
N ILE A 70 9.96 8.52 -11.54
CA ILE A 70 9.23 8.39 -12.81
C ILE A 70 10.01 9.05 -13.96
N ALA A 71 10.56 10.24 -13.72
CA ALA A 71 11.36 10.95 -14.71
C ALA A 71 12.65 10.20 -15.05
N ASP A 72 13.34 9.64 -14.05
CA ASP A 72 14.57 8.85 -14.25
C ASP A 72 14.32 7.56 -15.02
N VAL A 73 13.24 6.84 -14.68
CA VAL A 73 12.82 5.61 -15.36
C VAL A 73 12.13 5.90 -16.70
N ALA A 74 11.84 7.16 -17.01
CA ALA A 74 11.09 7.61 -18.18
C ALA A 74 9.74 6.87 -18.34
N VAL A 75 8.94 6.80 -17.27
CA VAL A 75 7.57 6.25 -17.31
C VAL A 75 6.69 7.14 -18.19
N ARG A 76 6.01 6.55 -19.19
CA ARG A 76 5.09 7.26 -20.07
C ARG A 76 3.66 7.19 -19.53
N TYR A 77 2.83 8.14 -19.96
CA TYR A 77 1.43 8.22 -19.53
C TYR A 77 0.57 7.07 -20.09
N ASP A 78 0.99 6.46 -21.21
CA ASP A 78 0.33 5.35 -21.89
C ASP A 78 0.90 3.97 -21.50
N ASP A 79 1.92 3.94 -20.64
CA ASP A 79 2.47 2.69 -20.11
C ASP A 79 1.46 2.02 -19.16
N ILE A 80 1.43 0.69 -19.19
CA ILE A 80 0.71 -0.15 -18.22
C ILE A 80 1.72 -0.75 -17.25
N VAL A 81 1.72 -0.25 -16.02
CA VAL A 81 2.75 -0.52 -15.02
C VAL A 81 2.19 -1.34 -13.86
N GLY A 82 2.87 -2.44 -13.54
CA GLY A 82 2.67 -3.14 -12.28
C GLY A 82 3.46 -2.47 -11.16
N PHE A 83 2.83 -2.13 -10.04
CA PHE A 83 3.49 -1.65 -8.83
C PHE A 83 3.49 -2.79 -7.80
N ALA A 84 4.61 -3.50 -7.68
CA ALA A 84 4.74 -4.65 -6.80
C ALA A 84 5.32 -4.23 -5.45
N ALA A 85 4.48 -4.25 -4.42
CA ALA A 85 4.87 -3.83 -3.09
C ALA A 85 4.00 -4.49 -2.02
N PRO A 86 4.47 -4.59 -0.76
CA PRO A 86 3.63 -4.96 0.37
C PRO A 86 2.41 -4.02 0.48
N SER A 87 1.26 -4.56 0.92
CA SER A 87 0.04 -3.77 1.15
C SER A 87 0.09 -2.99 2.48
N SER A 88 1.14 -2.21 2.71
CA SER A 88 1.27 -1.31 3.87
C SER A 88 0.84 0.12 3.50
N GLN A 89 0.57 0.95 4.52
CA GLN A 89 0.20 2.35 4.30
C GLN A 89 1.27 3.13 3.53
N LEU A 90 2.55 2.86 3.82
CA LEU A 90 3.68 3.48 3.12
C LEU A 90 3.61 3.23 1.61
N TYR A 91 3.44 1.98 1.21
CA TYR A 91 3.39 1.60 -0.20
C TYR A 91 2.11 2.05 -0.89
N ASP A 92 0.99 2.11 -0.16
CA ASP A 92 -0.23 2.71 -0.69
C ASP A 92 -0.01 4.21 -0.98
N ASP A 93 0.66 4.94 -0.09
CA ASP A 93 0.95 6.37 -0.30
C ASP A 93 1.95 6.58 -1.45
N LEU A 94 2.96 5.70 -1.60
CA LEU A 94 3.87 5.69 -2.77
C LEU A 94 3.13 5.34 -4.07
N PHE A 95 2.20 4.39 -4.03
CA PHE A 95 1.35 4.02 -5.17
C PHE A 95 0.49 5.20 -5.62
N TYR A 96 -0.20 5.88 -4.69
CA TYR A 96 -1.02 7.06 -5.02
C TYR A 96 -0.18 8.24 -5.51
N ALA A 97 1.03 8.43 -4.97
CA ALA A 97 1.97 9.42 -5.49
C ALA A 97 2.44 9.08 -6.91
N MET A 98 2.65 7.80 -7.24
CA MET A 98 2.99 7.35 -8.59
C MET A 98 1.84 7.60 -9.55
N TYR A 99 0.64 7.21 -9.15
CA TYR A 99 -0.58 7.46 -9.90
C TYR A 99 -0.76 8.95 -10.22
N ALA A 100 -0.67 9.82 -9.21
CA ALA A 100 -0.81 11.27 -9.37
C ALA A 100 0.25 11.89 -10.30
N ALA A 101 1.45 11.32 -10.33
CA ALA A 101 2.53 11.80 -11.18
C ALA A 101 2.45 11.29 -12.63
N MET A 102 1.72 10.19 -12.89
CA MET A 102 1.54 9.63 -14.24
C MET A 102 0.41 10.29 -15.04
N THR A 103 -0.50 11.00 -14.38
CA THR A 103 -1.82 11.30 -14.97
C THR A 103 -2.29 12.72 -14.74
N GLU A 104 -3.01 13.28 -15.71
CA GLU A 104 -3.75 14.54 -15.56
C GLU A 104 -5.22 14.31 -15.21
N ILE A 105 -5.80 13.23 -15.73
CA ILE A 105 -7.15 12.76 -15.40
C ILE A 105 -7.11 11.27 -15.11
N GLY A 106 -7.76 10.86 -14.03
CA GLY A 106 -7.59 9.49 -13.57
C GLY A 106 -8.87 8.82 -13.12
N ALA A 107 -8.90 7.49 -13.21
CA ALA A 107 -9.89 6.65 -12.56
C ALA A 107 -9.20 5.67 -11.60
N VAL A 108 -9.77 5.46 -10.42
CA VAL A 108 -9.25 4.50 -9.42
C VAL A 108 -10.34 3.49 -9.09
N LEU A 109 -10.05 2.22 -9.31
CA LEU A 109 -10.74 1.12 -8.65
C LEU A 109 -10.08 0.85 -7.30
N THR A 110 -10.80 1.15 -6.21
CA THR A 110 -10.30 0.93 -4.85
C THR A 110 -11.07 -0.18 -4.16
N THR A 111 -10.36 -1.10 -3.53
CA THR A 111 -10.92 -2.18 -2.72
C THR A 111 -10.57 -2.02 -1.24
N LYS A 112 -9.59 -1.16 -0.91
CA LYS A 112 -9.03 -1.00 0.44
C LYS A 112 -9.50 0.27 1.15
N TYR A 113 -9.60 1.38 0.42
CA TYR A 113 -9.95 2.68 0.99
C TYR A 113 -11.25 3.22 0.40
N PRO A 114 -12.17 3.75 1.22
CA PRO A 114 -13.40 4.33 0.72
C PRO A 114 -13.10 5.60 -0.10
N ARG A 115 -14.04 6.01 -0.96
CA ARG A 115 -13.90 7.13 -1.90
C ARG A 115 -13.30 8.39 -1.28
N HIS A 116 -13.79 8.80 -0.11
CA HIS A 116 -13.32 10.02 0.56
C HIS A 116 -11.85 9.93 1.00
N LYS A 117 -11.35 8.74 1.35
CA LYS A 117 -9.95 8.50 1.72
C LYS A 117 -9.01 8.44 0.52
N VAL A 118 -9.51 7.99 -0.64
CA VAL A 118 -8.76 8.05 -1.90
C VAL A 118 -8.62 9.50 -2.34
N ARG A 119 -9.73 10.25 -2.37
CA ARG A 119 -9.73 11.69 -2.70
C ARG A 119 -8.84 12.51 -1.77
N SER A 120 -8.84 12.23 -0.47
CA SER A 120 -7.98 12.97 0.48
C SER A 120 -6.49 12.76 0.23
N ARG A 121 -6.09 11.60 -0.33
CA ARG A 121 -4.69 11.30 -0.69
C ARG A 121 -4.27 11.95 -2.00
N LEU A 122 -5.22 12.20 -2.88
CA LEU A 122 -5.01 12.80 -4.19
C LEU A 122 -5.45 14.26 -4.16
N SER A 123 -4.88 15.05 -3.26
CA SER A 123 -5.34 16.44 -3.05
C SER A 123 -5.15 17.36 -4.28
N THR A 124 -4.26 16.98 -5.19
CA THR A 124 -3.93 17.71 -6.41
C THR A 124 -4.82 17.37 -7.61
N MET A 125 -5.67 16.33 -7.52
CA MET A 125 -6.55 15.90 -8.61
C MET A 125 -7.85 15.24 -8.12
N ASP A 126 -8.95 15.38 -8.85
CA ASP A 126 -10.21 14.69 -8.52
C ASP A 126 -10.43 13.50 -9.47
N PRO A 127 -9.98 12.28 -9.10
CA PRO A 127 -10.19 11.11 -9.95
C PRO A 127 -11.63 10.63 -9.87
N LEU A 128 -12.07 9.93 -10.92
CA LEU A 128 -13.23 9.07 -10.82
C LEU A 128 -12.90 7.89 -9.89
N VAL A 129 -13.70 7.65 -8.85
CA VAL A 129 -13.45 6.55 -7.91
C VAL A 129 -14.55 5.51 -7.98
N ILE A 130 -14.17 4.29 -8.39
CA ILE A 130 -14.97 3.08 -8.28
C ILE A 130 -14.66 2.49 -6.91
N ASP A 131 -15.55 2.74 -5.95
CA ASP A 131 -15.41 2.26 -4.58
C ASP A 131 -16.01 0.85 -4.48
N SER A 132 -15.13 -0.11 -4.22
CA SER A 132 -15.48 -1.51 -4.00
C SER A 132 -15.01 -2.00 -2.64
N THR A 133 -14.82 -1.09 -1.68
CA THR A 133 -14.54 -1.48 -0.31
C THR A 133 -15.72 -2.25 0.30
N PRO A 134 -15.46 -3.25 1.17
CA PRO A 134 -16.53 -3.92 1.91
C PRO A 134 -17.36 -2.89 2.70
N GLY A 135 -18.67 -2.85 2.45
CA GLY A 135 -19.57 -1.88 3.10
C GLY A 135 -19.81 -0.58 2.33
N ALA A 136 -19.14 -0.33 1.19
CA ALA A 136 -19.44 0.80 0.29
C ALA A 136 -20.79 0.68 -0.44
N GLU A 137 -21.63 -0.31 -0.09
CA GLU A 137 -22.88 -0.62 -0.79
C GLU A 137 -23.92 0.53 -0.76
N THR A 138 -23.72 1.50 0.12
CA THR A 138 -24.57 2.70 0.26
C THR A 138 -24.05 3.93 -0.48
N ASP A 139 -22.78 3.92 -0.90
CA ASP A 139 -22.12 5.05 -1.56
C ASP A 139 -22.04 4.78 -3.07
N GLY A 140 -23.17 5.06 -3.75
CA GLY A 140 -23.43 4.74 -5.17
C GLY A 140 -22.22 4.81 -6.11
N GLY A 141 -22.10 3.82 -6.98
CA GLY A 141 -21.06 3.74 -8.00
C GLY A 141 -21.13 4.94 -8.95
N VAL A 142 -19.96 5.41 -9.40
CA VAL A 142 -19.75 6.38 -10.49
C VAL A 142 -20.66 7.63 -10.43
N ASP A 143 -20.16 8.66 -9.76
CA ASP A 143 -20.81 9.96 -9.63
C ASP A 143 -20.68 10.77 -10.94
N VAL A 144 -21.52 10.49 -11.95
CA VAL A 144 -21.95 11.46 -12.98
C VAL A 144 -23.35 11.06 -13.50
N ALA A 145 -24.39 11.76 -13.03
CA ALA A 145 -25.66 11.99 -13.72
C ALA A 145 -26.50 10.79 -14.25
N THR A 146 -26.21 9.54 -13.90
CA THR A 146 -27.10 8.39 -14.20
C THR A 146 -27.62 7.77 -12.92
N THR A 147 -28.92 7.88 -12.71
CA THR A 147 -29.73 7.34 -11.59
C THR A 147 -29.72 5.80 -11.46
N ASP A 148 -28.81 5.08 -12.11
CA ASP A 148 -28.85 3.63 -12.28
C ASP A 148 -27.54 2.90 -11.88
N ALA A 149 -26.57 3.61 -11.29
CA ALA A 149 -25.32 2.98 -10.86
C ALA A 149 -25.48 2.37 -9.45
N GLY A 150 -25.87 1.10 -9.42
CA GLY A 150 -25.86 0.28 -8.21
C GLY A 150 -24.44 0.15 -7.60
N PRO A 151 -24.33 -0.28 -6.35
CA PRO A 151 -23.04 -0.44 -5.68
C PRO A 151 -22.15 -1.48 -6.37
N VAL A 152 -20.87 -1.15 -6.57
CA VAL A 152 -19.90 -2.03 -7.23
C VAL A 152 -19.18 -2.85 -6.17
N ARG A 153 -19.51 -4.14 -6.07
CA ARG A 153 -18.94 -5.03 -5.05
C ARG A 153 -17.64 -5.65 -5.53
N CYS A 154 -16.63 -5.71 -4.64
CA CYS A 154 -15.35 -6.38 -4.92
C CYS A 154 -15.53 -7.82 -5.43
N GLY A 155 -16.52 -8.55 -4.91
CA GLY A 155 -16.83 -9.93 -5.29
C GLY A 155 -17.55 -10.12 -6.63
N ASP A 156 -17.78 -9.07 -7.42
CA ASP A 156 -18.46 -9.14 -8.71
C ASP A 156 -17.60 -8.54 -9.83
N LEU A 157 -16.82 -9.40 -10.51
CA LEU A 157 -15.96 -9.00 -11.62
C LEU A 157 -16.73 -8.44 -12.82
N THR A 158 -18.00 -8.82 -13.01
CA THR A 158 -18.81 -8.30 -14.11
C THR A 158 -19.20 -6.84 -13.86
N SER A 159 -19.71 -6.54 -12.67
CA SER A 159 -20.02 -5.15 -12.29
C SER A 159 -18.78 -4.28 -12.25
N LEU A 160 -17.65 -4.82 -11.77
CA LEU A 160 -16.35 -4.15 -11.83
C LEU A 160 -15.92 -3.86 -13.28
N GLY A 161 -16.07 -4.82 -14.18
CA GLY A 161 -15.73 -4.68 -15.59
C GLY A 161 -16.54 -3.59 -16.26
N VAL A 162 -17.86 -3.56 -16.06
CA VAL A 162 -18.74 -2.51 -16.61
C VAL A 162 -18.39 -1.14 -16.04
N ALA A 163 -18.10 -1.04 -14.75
CA ALA A 163 -17.69 0.23 -14.13
C ALA A 163 -16.33 0.71 -14.67
N ALA A 164 -15.37 -0.20 -14.80
CA ALA A 164 -14.06 0.08 -15.35
C ALA A 164 -14.13 0.46 -16.84
N GLU A 165 -15.02 -0.17 -17.61
CA GLU A 165 -15.24 0.15 -19.02
C GLU A 165 -15.72 1.58 -19.18
N ARG A 166 -16.77 1.96 -18.43
CA ARG A 166 -17.33 3.32 -18.45
C ARG A 166 -16.31 4.37 -18.05
N ALA A 167 -15.56 4.09 -16.99
CA ALA A 167 -14.48 4.95 -16.51
C ALA A 167 -13.38 5.13 -17.56
N THR A 168 -12.95 4.05 -18.20
CA THR A 168 -11.94 4.08 -19.27
C THR A 168 -12.43 4.91 -20.45
N THR A 169 -13.67 4.71 -20.90
CA THR A 169 -14.25 5.53 -21.98
C THR A 169 -14.32 7.00 -21.61
N GLN A 170 -14.66 7.33 -20.36
CA GLN A 170 -14.65 8.71 -19.90
C GLN A 170 -13.25 9.32 -19.94
N LEU A 171 -12.21 8.58 -19.53
CA LEU A 171 -10.82 9.02 -19.63
C LEU A 171 -10.40 9.23 -21.09
N ALA A 172 -10.74 8.30 -21.97
CA ALA A 172 -10.36 8.32 -23.38
C ALA A 172 -11.03 9.46 -24.19
N THR A 173 -12.19 9.95 -23.75
CA THR A 173 -12.88 11.06 -24.43
C THR A 173 -12.29 12.45 -24.17
N GLY A 174 -11.36 12.58 -23.21
CA GLY A 174 -10.72 13.85 -22.89
C GLY A 174 -9.46 14.13 -23.72
N ASP A 175 -9.13 15.41 -23.90
CA ASP A 175 -7.87 15.83 -24.55
C ASP A 175 -6.63 15.70 -23.64
N ARG A 176 -6.78 15.08 -22.46
CA ARG A 176 -5.76 15.00 -21.41
C ARG A 176 -5.31 13.56 -21.21
N THR A 177 -4.09 13.38 -20.71
CA THR A 177 -3.54 12.04 -20.44
C THR A 177 -4.35 11.33 -19.36
N GLY A 178 -4.90 10.18 -19.73
CA GLY A 178 -5.76 9.36 -18.87
C GLY A 178 -5.04 8.13 -18.32
N THR A 179 -5.15 7.90 -17.01
CA THR A 179 -4.63 6.68 -16.38
C THR A 179 -5.70 6.02 -15.51
N PHE A 180 -5.81 4.71 -15.63
CA PHE A 180 -6.65 3.89 -14.77
C PHE A 180 -5.80 3.15 -13.73
N ALA A 181 -6.16 3.25 -12.45
CA ALA A 181 -5.48 2.59 -11.35
C ALA A 181 -6.32 1.52 -10.65
N ILE A 182 -5.68 0.44 -10.20
CA ILE A 182 -6.29 -0.60 -9.35
C ILE A 182 -5.56 -0.67 -8.00
N ALA A 183 -6.24 -0.31 -6.92
CA ALA A 183 -5.74 -0.25 -5.55
C ALA A 183 -6.63 -1.09 -4.60
N THR A 184 -6.44 -2.40 -4.49
CA THR A 184 -5.26 -3.20 -4.85
C THR A 184 -5.67 -4.59 -5.34
N LEU A 185 -4.86 -5.18 -6.22
CA LEU A 185 -5.10 -6.53 -6.72
C LEU A 185 -5.03 -7.59 -5.61
N THR A 186 -4.31 -7.32 -4.53
CA THR A 186 -4.21 -8.19 -3.35
C THR A 186 -5.58 -8.57 -2.78
N GLN A 187 -6.51 -7.61 -2.70
CA GLN A 187 -7.86 -7.90 -2.21
C GLN A 187 -8.73 -8.58 -3.27
N LEU A 188 -8.58 -8.23 -4.55
CA LEU A 188 -9.26 -8.96 -5.64
C LEU A 188 -8.86 -10.44 -5.66
N LEU A 189 -7.58 -10.76 -5.44
CA LEU A 189 -7.08 -12.13 -5.28
C LEU A 189 -7.65 -12.87 -4.06
N ALA A 190 -8.06 -12.14 -3.02
CA ALA A 190 -8.73 -12.74 -1.86
C ALA A 190 -10.19 -13.13 -2.17
N HIS A 191 -10.84 -12.43 -3.10
CA HIS A 191 -12.24 -12.66 -3.46
C HIS A 191 -12.43 -13.61 -4.65
N HIS A 192 -11.46 -13.67 -5.56
CA HIS A 192 -11.61 -14.34 -6.86
C HIS A 192 -10.60 -15.45 -7.08
N ASP A 193 -10.96 -16.41 -7.94
CA ASP A 193 -10.00 -17.37 -8.48
C ASP A 193 -8.93 -16.64 -9.34
N PRO A 194 -7.64 -16.98 -9.20
CA PRO A 194 -6.56 -16.33 -9.97
C PRO A 194 -6.77 -16.38 -11.48
N THR A 195 -7.35 -17.44 -12.03
CA THR A 195 -7.58 -17.58 -13.48
C THR A 195 -8.68 -16.63 -13.96
N ALA A 196 -9.74 -16.48 -13.15
CA ALA A 196 -10.82 -15.54 -13.46
C ALA A 196 -10.32 -14.09 -13.41
N LEU A 197 -9.49 -13.77 -12.40
CA LEU A 197 -8.91 -12.45 -12.26
C LEU A 197 -7.87 -12.14 -13.35
N ASP A 198 -7.10 -13.13 -13.80
CA ASP A 198 -6.15 -12.97 -14.91
C ASP A 198 -6.87 -12.63 -16.23
N ARG A 199 -7.98 -13.33 -16.53
CA ARG A 199 -8.83 -12.98 -17.69
C ARG A 199 -9.43 -11.59 -17.56
N PHE A 200 -9.88 -11.23 -16.37
CA PHE A 200 -10.39 -9.89 -16.10
C PHE A 200 -9.33 -8.80 -16.36
N LEU A 201 -8.11 -8.99 -15.87
CA LEU A 201 -6.99 -8.08 -16.15
C LEU A 201 -6.64 -8.04 -17.64
N HIS A 202 -6.65 -9.18 -18.32
CA HIS A 202 -6.39 -9.25 -19.75
C HIS A 202 -7.36 -8.36 -20.54
N GLU A 203 -8.66 -8.46 -20.27
CA GLU A 203 -9.69 -7.64 -20.93
C GLU A 203 -9.53 -6.15 -20.58
N LEU A 204 -9.28 -5.80 -19.31
CA LEU A 204 -9.08 -4.41 -18.90
C LEU A 204 -7.86 -3.77 -19.58
N VAL A 205 -6.71 -4.46 -19.57
CA VAL A 205 -5.48 -3.99 -20.21
C VAL A 205 -5.70 -3.88 -21.72
N GLY A 206 -6.38 -4.84 -22.34
CA GLY A 206 -6.77 -4.78 -23.75
C GLY A 206 -7.61 -3.53 -24.06
N GLN A 207 -8.57 -3.21 -23.20
CA GLN A 207 -9.39 -2.01 -23.33
C GLN A 207 -8.55 -0.73 -23.20
N TRP A 208 -7.69 -0.64 -22.19
CA TRP A 208 -6.83 0.53 -21.96
C TRP A 208 -5.93 0.80 -23.16
N ARG A 209 -5.27 -0.24 -23.70
CA ARG A 209 -4.43 -0.14 -24.90
C ARG A 209 -5.22 0.29 -26.14
N ASN A 210 -6.45 -0.18 -26.30
CA ASN A 210 -7.29 0.20 -27.44
C ASN A 210 -7.79 1.66 -27.39
N GLN A 211 -7.66 2.31 -26.23
CA GLN A 211 -8.16 3.66 -25.99
C GLN A 211 -7.04 4.63 -25.57
N ASP A 212 -5.77 4.24 -25.72
CA ASP A 212 -4.59 5.02 -25.33
C ASP A 212 -4.63 5.50 -23.86
N VAL A 213 -5.21 4.69 -22.97
CA VAL A 213 -5.26 4.94 -21.53
C VAL A 213 -4.12 4.16 -20.85
N GLY A 214 -3.34 4.82 -20.00
CA GLY A 214 -2.31 4.17 -19.19
C GLY A 214 -2.89 3.37 -18.03
N GLY A 215 -2.09 2.49 -17.46
CA GLY A 215 -2.51 1.63 -16.35
C GLY A 215 -1.53 1.65 -15.18
N LEU A 216 -2.03 1.65 -13.94
CA LEU A 216 -1.21 1.42 -12.75
C LEU A 216 -1.89 0.43 -11.80
N ILE A 217 -1.30 -0.75 -11.62
CA ILE A 217 -1.92 -1.83 -10.83
C ILE A 217 -1.06 -2.11 -9.60
N HIS A 218 -1.63 -1.98 -8.39
CA HIS A 218 -0.95 -2.39 -7.16
C HIS A 218 -1.03 -3.92 -7.02
N LEU A 219 0.12 -4.58 -7.04
CA LEU A 219 0.28 -6.04 -7.00
C LEU A 219 0.92 -6.46 -5.67
N PRO A 220 0.62 -7.67 -5.16
CA PRO A 220 1.42 -8.25 -4.09
C PRO A 220 2.89 -8.39 -4.53
N PRO A 221 3.84 -8.32 -3.58
CA PRO A 221 5.25 -8.55 -3.89
C PRO A 221 5.46 -9.99 -4.40
N ALA A 222 6.56 -10.24 -5.11
CA ALA A 222 6.88 -11.59 -5.55
C ALA A 222 7.05 -12.50 -4.33
N SER A 223 6.48 -13.70 -4.35
CA SER A 223 6.79 -14.69 -3.32
C SER A 223 8.19 -15.24 -3.55
N ASP A 224 9.04 -15.22 -2.53
CA ASP A 224 10.41 -15.79 -2.54
C ASP A 224 10.47 -17.29 -2.89
N ILE A 225 9.30 -17.93 -3.04
CA ILE A 225 9.15 -19.35 -3.33
C ILE A 225 8.99 -19.51 -4.84
N ASP A 226 10.06 -20.03 -5.46
CA ASP A 226 10.10 -20.61 -6.81
C ASP A 226 9.95 -19.66 -8.01
N GLY A 227 10.61 -18.50 -7.97
CA GLY A 227 10.87 -17.71 -9.19
C GLY A 227 9.61 -17.27 -9.95
N SER A 228 8.48 -17.17 -9.25
CA SER A 228 7.19 -16.81 -9.81
C SER A 228 7.17 -15.32 -10.14
N SER A 229 6.92 -15.02 -11.42
CA SER A 229 6.65 -13.67 -11.90
C SER A 229 5.45 -13.07 -11.16
N TRP A 230 5.44 -11.75 -10.89
CA TRP A 230 4.29 -11.08 -10.29
C TRP A 230 2.99 -11.45 -11.02
N PHE A 231 1.91 -11.63 -10.25
CA PHE A 231 0.62 -11.97 -10.84
C PHE A 231 0.23 -10.92 -11.89
N GLY A 232 -0.19 -11.39 -13.07
CA GLY A 232 -0.59 -10.52 -14.18
C GLY A 232 0.57 -9.81 -14.91
N SER A 233 1.83 -10.03 -14.53
CA SER A 233 2.99 -9.34 -15.13
C SER A 233 3.12 -9.49 -16.65
N ALA A 234 2.56 -10.55 -17.24
CA ALA A 234 2.53 -10.72 -18.69
C ALA A 234 1.66 -9.67 -19.41
N HIS A 235 0.76 -8.99 -18.71
CA HIS A 235 -0.11 -7.95 -19.28
C HIS A 235 0.51 -6.55 -19.18
N PHE A 236 1.51 -6.37 -18.32
CA PHE A 236 2.14 -5.06 -18.06
C PHE A 236 3.32 -4.85 -18.99
N ASP A 237 3.63 -3.60 -19.29
CA ASP A 237 4.82 -3.25 -20.06
C ASP A 237 6.09 -3.45 -19.22
N TYR A 238 5.98 -3.22 -17.91
CA TYR A 238 7.00 -3.53 -16.92
C TYR A 238 6.43 -3.47 -15.50
N VAL A 239 7.23 -3.92 -14.53
CA VAL A 239 6.90 -3.88 -13.10
C VAL A 239 7.91 -3.00 -12.37
N VAL A 240 7.41 -2.07 -11.54
CA VAL A 240 8.17 -1.37 -10.52
C VAL A 240 8.00 -2.14 -9.22
N GLU A 241 9.08 -2.72 -8.72
CA GLU A 241 9.09 -3.41 -7.44
C GLU A 241 9.69 -2.51 -6.37
N MET A 242 9.01 -2.43 -5.22
CA MET A 242 9.42 -1.61 -4.08
C MET A 242 9.66 -2.50 -2.86
N ARG A 243 10.68 -2.18 -2.07
CA ARG A 243 10.94 -2.81 -0.78
C ARG A 243 11.56 -1.84 0.22
N THR A 244 11.47 -2.20 1.50
CA THR A 244 12.15 -1.52 2.59
C THR A 244 13.31 -2.41 3.04
N GLY A 245 14.54 -1.90 3.06
CA GLY A 245 15.73 -2.59 3.54
C GLY A 245 16.66 -1.62 4.24
N ASP A 246 17.19 -1.98 5.41
CA ASP A 246 18.14 -1.15 6.18
C ASP A 246 17.68 0.31 6.43
N GLY A 247 16.37 0.52 6.63
CA GLY A 247 15.80 1.86 6.81
C GLY A 247 15.69 2.69 5.52
N GLN A 248 15.96 2.09 4.36
CA GLN A 248 15.85 2.71 3.05
C GLN A 248 14.69 2.11 2.25
N ILE A 249 14.10 2.92 1.40
CA ILE A 249 13.16 2.48 0.37
C ILE A 249 13.96 2.29 -0.89
N GLU A 250 13.90 1.07 -1.42
CA GLU A 250 14.54 0.70 -2.66
C GLU A 250 13.48 0.37 -3.70
N ALA A 251 13.77 0.73 -4.94
CA ALA A 251 12.96 0.41 -6.10
C ALA A 251 13.81 -0.31 -7.14
N ARG A 252 13.22 -1.20 -7.92
CA ARG A 252 13.80 -1.68 -9.19
C ARG A 252 12.74 -1.78 -10.26
N VAL A 253 13.16 -1.69 -11.52
CA VAL A 253 12.28 -1.78 -12.68
C VAL A 253 12.58 -3.06 -13.43
N CYS A 254 11.58 -3.90 -13.63
CA CYS A 254 11.70 -5.22 -14.24
C CYS A 254 10.90 -5.29 -15.54
N GLY A 255 11.54 -5.70 -16.63
CA GLY A 255 10.91 -5.90 -17.94
C GLY A 255 10.98 -4.69 -18.88
N LYS A 256 11.34 -3.50 -18.38
CA LYS A 256 11.46 -2.30 -19.22
C LYS A 256 12.71 -2.36 -20.10
N ARG A 257 12.55 -2.05 -21.39
CA ARG A 257 13.66 -1.99 -22.34
C ARG A 257 14.66 -0.91 -21.92
N ASP A 258 15.95 -1.21 -22.04
CA ASP A 258 17.06 -0.28 -21.75
C ASP A 258 17.17 0.18 -20.29
N VAL A 259 16.45 -0.46 -19.36
CA VAL A 259 16.57 -0.24 -17.90
C VAL A 259 17.02 -1.54 -17.23
N ALA A 260 18.14 -1.49 -16.50
CA ALA A 260 18.63 -2.65 -15.76
C ALA A 260 17.76 -2.89 -14.50
N PRO A 261 17.44 -4.16 -14.16
CA PRO A 261 16.63 -4.50 -12.98
C PRO A 261 17.46 -4.45 -11.69
N THR A 262 18.12 -3.32 -11.43
CA THR A 262 18.96 -3.08 -10.26
C THR A 262 18.18 -2.33 -9.19
N TRP A 263 18.35 -2.75 -7.93
CA TRP A 263 17.84 -2.01 -6.79
C TRP A 263 18.54 -0.65 -6.67
N GLN A 264 17.73 0.40 -6.54
CA GLN A 264 18.18 1.76 -6.30
C GLN A 264 17.44 2.37 -5.13
N VAL A 265 18.15 3.12 -4.30
CA VAL A 265 17.58 3.84 -3.17
C VAL A 265 16.78 5.02 -3.71
N VAL A 266 15.48 5.05 -3.41
CA VAL A 266 14.57 6.14 -3.80
C VAL A 266 14.21 7.05 -2.63
N GLY A 267 14.36 6.57 -1.39
CA GLY A 267 14.15 7.37 -0.20
C GLY A 267 14.68 6.70 1.05
N SER A 268 14.65 7.43 2.15
CA SER A 268 15.01 6.90 3.47
C SER A 268 13.83 7.04 4.42
N ALA A 269 13.56 5.97 5.16
CA ALA A 269 12.77 6.04 6.38
C ALA A 269 13.73 6.40 7.54
N PRO A 270 13.39 7.34 8.42
CA PRO A 270 14.22 7.64 9.58
C PRO A 270 14.37 6.37 10.42
N CYS A 271 15.62 5.95 10.63
CA CYS A 271 15.93 4.87 11.55
C CYS A 271 15.48 5.33 12.95
N SER A 272 14.62 4.55 13.61
CA SER A 272 14.37 4.74 15.03
C SER A 272 15.68 4.39 15.75
N ASP A 273 16.46 5.40 16.13
CA ASP A 273 17.67 5.29 16.97
C ASP A 273 17.35 4.85 18.43
N SER A 274 16.41 3.92 18.62
CA SER A 274 16.05 3.40 19.94
C SER A 274 16.90 2.21 20.40
N GLU A 275 17.73 1.60 19.54
CA GLU A 275 18.63 0.51 19.96
C GLU A 275 20.10 0.92 20.11
N ALA A 276 20.53 2.04 19.52
CA ALA A 276 21.91 2.53 19.64
C ALA A 276 22.22 3.19 21.00
N SER A 277 21.20 3.68 21.72
CA SER A 277 21.38 4.31 23.03
C SER A 277 21.43 3.31 24.21
N ALA A 278 21.09 2.04 23.99
CA ALA A 278 21.08 1.03 25.06
C ALA A 278 22.44 0.36 25.29
N GLN A 279 23.37 0.43 24.33
CA GLN A 279 24.70 -0.23 24.45
C GLN A 279 25.84 0.71 24.87
N ALA A 280 25.59 2.02 24.98
CA ALA A 280 26.63 3.01 25.34
C ALA A 280 26.73 3.31 26.85
N VAL A 281 25.83 2.78 27.69
CA VAL A 281 25.80 3.11 29.14
C VAL A 281 26.38 1.98 30.03
N GLU A 282 26.71 0.81 29.48
CA GLU A 282 27.17 -0.33 30.28
C GLU A 282 28.61 -0.78 29.99
N ARG A 283 29.56 0.17 29.85
CA ARG A 283 30.99 -0.12 30.06
C ARG A 283 31.74 1.09 30.60
N GLN A 284 31.56 1.37 31.89
CA GLN A 284 32.56 2.12 32.64
C GLN A 284 32.69 1.51 34.05
N PRO A 285 33.78 0.77 34.35
CA PRO A 285 34.03 0.29 35.71
C PRO A 285 34.51 1.47 36.57
N PRO A 286 34.11 1.55 37.87
CA PRO A 286 34.58 2.60 38.75
C PRO A 286 36.02 2.30 39.16
N GLY A 287 36.97 3.06 38.60
CA GLY A 287 38.31 3.18 39.16
C GLY A 287 38.23 4.08 40.39
N ILE A 288 38.47 3.50 41.57
CA ILE A 288 38.68 4.24 42.81
C ILE A 288 40.02 4.98 42.67
N VAL A 289 39.96 6.30 42.63
CA VAL A 289 41.12 7.19 42.77
C VAL A 289 41.01 7.77 44.17
N ASP A 290 41.83 7.28 45.09
CA ASP A 290 42.17 8.02 46.31
C ASP A 290 43.41 8.85 46.00
N GLU A 291 43.20 10.16 45.84
CA GLU A 291 44.25 11.16 46.00
C GLU A 291 44.47 11.39 47.50
N ASP A 292 45.69 11.20 47.99
CA ASP A 292 46.18 12.11 49.03
C ASP A 292 47.67 12.39 48.85
N GLY A 293 48.00 13.67 48.93
CA GLY A 293 49.28 14.26 48.61
C GLY A 293 50.31 14.12 49.73
N GLY A 294 51.58 14.22 49.36
CA GLY A 294 52.67 14.19 50.33
C GLY A 294 54.03 14.43 49.69
N GLU A 295 54.31 15.69 49.42
CA GLU A 295 55.59 16.27 49.04
C GLU A 295 56.76 15.85 49.96
N SER A 296 57.88 15.37 49.40
CA SER A 296 59.27 15.76 49.79
C SER A 296 60.35 14.97 49.03
N THR A 297 61.31 15.73 48.50
CA THR A 297 62.54 15.40 47.74
C THR A 297 63.66 14.69 48.58
N PRO A 298 64.93 14.58 48.12
CA PRO A 298 65.49 13.52 47.27
C PRO A 298 66.72 12.80 47.92
N LYS A 299 67.10 11.61 47.42
CA LYS A 299 68.49 11.16 47.25
C LYS A 299 68.56 9.81 46.54
#